data_AF-A0A7K9YMK0-F1
#
_entry.id   AF-A0A7K9YMK0-F1
#
_cell.length_a   1.000
_cell.length_b   1.000
_cell.length_c   1.000
_cell.angle_alpha   90.00
_cell.angle_beta   90.00
_cell.angle_gamma   90.00
#
_symmetry.space_group_name_H-M   'P 1'
#
loop_
_entity.id
_entity.type
_entity.pdbx_description
1 polymer ?
#
loop_
_entity_poly.entity_id
_entity_poly.type
_entity_poly.pdbx_seq_one_letter_code
_entity_poly.pdbx_strand_id
1 'polypeptide(L)'
;MGNLLKVLTYNELEQGPNFFLDFENAQPTEAETAVWNQVNAVLEESQGVLAELQSYTGAGQEIREVGAAPAPLLSPQLGATPLLSPQAIQNPGDLRLQERAWSAVCPLVAKLKRFYEFSLRLENALRSLLEALTCPPYPPTQHLEREQALAKQFAEILHFTLSFDELKMTNPAIQNDFSYYRRTISRNRINNLQLDAESEVNNEMANRMSLFYAEATPMLKTLSNATTKFVSENKTLPIEDTTDCLSTMACVCRVMLETPEYRSRFTNTETLLFCMRVMVGVIILYDHVHPVGAFAKTSKIDMKGCIKVLKDQPSTSTEGLLNALRYTTRHLNDDTTSKQIRALLQ
;
A
#
# COMPACT_ATOMS: atom_id res chain seq x y z
N MET A 1 19.92 27.34 38.77
CA MET A 1 18.52 27.69 39.08
C MET A 1 17.78 28.00 37.79
N GLY A 2 17.20 26.99 37.13
CA GLY A 2 16.51 27.17 35.84
C GLY A 2 15.69 25.97 35.40
N ASN A 3 15.17 25.17 36.34
CA ASN A 3 14.48 23.89 36.04
C ASN A 3 13.13 23.74 36.77
N LEU A 4 12.38 24.83 36.96
CA LEU A 4 11.10 24.80 37.70
C LEU A 4 9.95 25.55 36.99
N LEU A 5 10.02 25.69 35.67
CA LEU A 5 8.95 26.28 34.83
C LEU A 5 8.51 25.35 33.67
N LYS A 6 8.66 24.03 33.83
CA LYS A 6 8.11 23.01 32.90
C LYS A 6 6.78 22.41 33.38
N VAL A 7 6.14 23.01 34.37
CA VAL A 7 4.82 22.59 34.84
C VAL A 7 3.92 23.82 34.76
N LEU A 8 2.76 23.64 34.12
CA LEU A 8 1.68 24.60 33.88
C LEU A 8 1.79 25.37 32.55
N THR A 9 1.29 24.79 31.46
CA THR A 9 0.07 25.28 30.77
C THR A 9 -0.17 24.50 29.46
N TYR A 10 -1.15 23.59 29.49
CA TYR A 10 -2.25 23.56 28.51
C TYR A 10 -1.91 23.75 27.01
N ASN A 11 -0.87 23.09 26.45
CA ASN A 11 -0.51 23.22 25.02
C ASN A 11 0.06 21.97 24.34
N GLU A 12 0.21 20.83 25.03
CA GLU A 12 0.79 19.61 24.41
C GLU A 12 -0.08 19.03 23.28
N LEU A 13 -1.39 19.29 23.29
CA LEU A 13 -2.30 18.90 22.19
C LEU A 13 -2.22 19.84 20.97
N GLU A 14 -1.72 21.08 21.13
CA GLU A 14 -1.64 22.05 20.02
C GLU A 14 -0.27 22.07 19.34
N GLN A 15 0.81 21.67 20.02
CA GLN A 15 2.18 21.79 19.49
C GLN A 15 2.78 20.49 18.95
N GLY A 16 2.16 19.33 19.17
CA GLY A 16 2.68 18.05 18.70
C GLY A 16 4.07 17.71 19.27
N PRO A 17 4.67 16.58 18.86
CA PRO A 17 6.00 16.20 19.29
C PRO A 17 7.05 17.19 18.75
N ASN A 18 7.95 17.67 19.61
CA ASN A 18 8.97 18.66 19.27
C ASN A 18 10.30 17.99 18.85
N PHE A 19 10.23 17.06 17.90
CA PHE A 19 11.42 16.41 17.32
C PHE A 19 11.29 16.23 15.80
N PHE A 20 12.42 15.99 15.14
CA PHE A 20 12.54 15.81 13.70
C PHE A 20 12.87 14.34 13.40
N LEU A 21 12.22 13.75 12.40
CA LEU A 21 12.57 12.43 11.88
C LEU A 21 13.52 12.61 10.69
N ASP A 22 14.77 12.15 10.85
CA ASP A 22 15.79 12.30 9.81
C ASP A 22 15.68 11.20 8.74
N PHE A 23 14.80 11.43 7.78
CA PHE A 23 14.64 10.52 6.64
C PHE A 23 15.86 10.49 5.70
N GLU A 24 16.76 11.47 5.76
CA GLU A 24 17.90 11.55 4.84
C GLU A 24 19.09 10.77 5.40
N ASN A 25 19.46 11.01 6.66
CA ASN A 25 20.76 10.59 7.19
C ASN A 25 20.69 9.61 8.38
N ALA A 26 19.52 9.26 8.89
CA ALA A 26 19.42 8.34 10.04
C ALA A 26 20.19 7.03 9.79
N GLN A 27 21.03 6.66 10.76
CA GLN A 27 21.83 5.43 10.79
C GLN A 27 21.41 4.58 12.00
N PRO A 28 21.41 3.25 11.87
CA PRO A 28 21.00 2.38 12.97
C PRO A 28 21.97 2.47 14.14
N THR A 29 21.43 2.54 15.34
CA THR A 29 22.17 2.30 16.58
C THR A 29 22.46 0.79 16.76
N GLU A 30 23.32 0.45 17.72
CA GLU A 30 23.61 -0.95 18.06
C GLU A 30 22.34 -1.72 18.45
N ALA A 31 21.41 -1.07 19.16
CA ALA A 31 20.13 -1.65 19.55
C ALA A 31 19.20 -1.92 18.35
N GLU A 32 19.26 -1.08 17.31
CA GLU A 32 18.42 -1.21 16.11
C GLU A 32 18.99 -2.21 15.12
N THR A 33 20.30 -2.44 15.12
CA THR A 33 21.06 -3.13 14.04
C THR A 33 20.45 -4.48 13.64
N ALA A 34 19.99 -5.28 14.59
CA ALA A 34 19.41 -6.59 14.29
C ALA A 34 18.10 -6.48 13.48
N VAL A 35 17.14 -5.68 13.96
CA VAL A 35 15.86 -5.43 13.28
C VAL A 35 16.11 -4.69 11.97
N TRP A 36 17.02 -3.71 12.00
CA TRP A 36 17.36 -2.92 10.84
C TRP A 36 17.88 -3.78 9.69
N ASN A 37 18.80 -4.71 9.95
CA ASN A 37 19.33 -5.61 8.92
C ASN A 37 18.24 -6.52 8.34
N GLN A 38 17.35 -7.05 9.18
CA GLN A 38 16.24 -7.89 8.73
C GLN A 38 15.31 -7.13 7.77
N VAL A 39 14.95 -5.90 8.12
CA VAL A 39 14.05 -5.07 7.34
C VAL A 39 14.74 -4.53 6.08
N ASN A 40 16.03 -4.17 6.18
CA ASN A 40 16.81 -3.65 5.06
C ASN A 40 16.92 -4.69 3.94
N ALA A 41 17.07 -5.98 4.26
CA ALA A 41 17.08 -7.05 3.26
C ALA A 41 15.77 -7.12 2.44
N VAL A 42 14.63 -6.70 3.01
CA VAL A 42 13.36 -6.60 2.27
C VAL A 42 13.31 -5.30 1.46
N LEU A 43 13.78 -4.20 2.02
CA LEU A 43 13.80 -2.89 1.36
C LEU A 43 14.75 -2.82 0.17
N GLU A 44 15.89 -3.51 0.20
CA GLU A 44 16.81 -3.61 -0.94
C GLU A 44 16.15 -4.25 -2.17
N GLU A 45 15.25 -5.22 -1.96
CA GLU A 45 14.51 -5.86 -3.04
C GLU A 45 13.33 -5.02 -3.56
N SER A 46 12.85 -4.07 -2.77
CA SER A 46 11.66 -3.25 -3.06
C SER A 46 11.82 -2.45 -4.35
N GLN A 47 13.01 -1.92 -4.63
CA GLN A 47 13.32 -1.17 -5.85
C GLN A 47 13.21 -2.04 -7.10
N GLY A 48 13.71 -3.29 -7.03
CA GLY A 48 13.59 -4.25 -8.12
C GLY A 48 12.15 -4.65 -8.38
N VAL A 49 11.36 -4.84 -7.32
CA VAL A 49 9.91 -5.11 -7.44
C VAL A 49 9.16 -3.95 -8.09
N LEU A 50 9.45 -2.71 -7.72
CA LEU A 50 8.85 -1.53 -8.36
C LEU A 50 9.25 -1.43 -9.84
N ALA A 51 10.52 -1.61 -10.17
CA ALA A 51 11.01 -1.55 -11.55
C ALA A 51 10.35 -2.64 -12.44
N GLU A 52 10.13 -3.83 -11.89
CA GLU A 52 9.43 -4.91 -12.59
C GLU A 52 7.95 -4.61 -12.82
N LEU A 53 7.29 -3.96 -11.86
CA LEU A 53 5.90 -3.54 -12.01
C LEU A 53 5.78 -2.38 -13.02
N GLN A 54 6.70 -1.42 -12.98
CA GLN A 54 6.78 -0.31 -13.95
C GLN A 54 6.96 -0.81 -15.39
N SER A 55 7.74 -1.88 -15.59
CA SER A 55 7.96 -2.50 -16.89
C SER A 55 6.91 -3.55 -17.27
N TYR A 56 5.82 -3.70 -16.50
CA TYR A 56 4.77 -4.67 -16.78
C TYR A 56 3.86 -4.19 -17.92
N THR A 57 4.11 -4.67 -19.14
CA THR A 57 3.35 -4.29 -20.35
C THR A 57 2.04 -5.07 -20.52
N GLY A 58 1.94 -6.25 -19.92
CA GLY A 58 0.84 -7.19 -20.10
C GLY A 58 0.90 -8.01 -21.39
N ALA A 59 0.09 -9.07 -21.48
CA ALA A 59 -0.07 -9.95 -22.65
C ALA A 59 -1.41 -9.76 -23.38
N GLY A 60 -2.01 -8.58 -23.23
CA GLY A 60 -3.38 -8.31 -23.70
C GLY A 60 -3.56 -8.42 -25.21
N GLN A 61 -2.51 -8.20 -26.02
CA GLN A 61 -2.60 -8.36 -27.48
C GLN A 61 -2.73 -9.84 -27.84
N GLU A 62 -1.82 -10.67 -27.35
CA GLU A 62 -1.79 -12.11 -27.59
C GLU A 62 -3.07 -12.78 -27.07
N ILE A 63 -3.53 -12.39 -25.88
CA ILE A 63 -4.76 -12.91 -25.28
C ILE A 63 -5.99 -12.57 -26.13
N ARG A 64 -6.07 -11.37 -26.72
CA ARG A 64 -7.21 -10.95 -27.56
C ARG A 64 -7.28 -11.74 -28.87
N GLU A 65 -6.14 -12.09 -29.45
CA GLU A 65 -6.07 -12.87 -30.70
C GLU A 65 -6.61 -14.31 -30.54
N VAL A 66 -6.48 -14.89 -29.34
CA VAL A 66 -7.10 -16.20 -29.03
C VAL A 66 -8.62 -16.13 -28.99
N GLY A 67 -9.18 -14.99 -28.58
CA GLY A 67 -10.62 -14.81 -28.31
C GLY A 67 -11.00 -15.37 -26.94
N ALA A 68 -11.53 -14.51 -26.07
CA ALA A 68 -12.15 -14.96 -24.82
C ALA A 68 -13.38 -15.82 -25.16
N ALA A 69 -13.54 -16.97 -24.49
CA ALA A 69 -14.80 -17.70 -24.54
C ALA A 69 -15.97 -16.73 -24.28
N PRO A 70 -17.07 -16.79 -25.06
CA PRO A 70 -18.17 -15.87 -24.87
C PRO A 70 -18.72 -16.04 -23.45
N ALA A 71 -19.02 -14.93 -22.78
CA ALA A 71 -19.97 -14.94 -21.69
C ALA A 71 -21.26 -15.62 -22.18
N PRO A 72 -21.96 -16.42 -21.36
CA PRO A 72 -23.14 -17.14 -21.82
C PRO A 72 -24.13 -16.15 -22.42
N LEU A 73 -24.41 -16.31 -23.71
CA LEU A 73 -25.38 -15.52 -24.45
C LEU A 73 -26.74 -15.71 -23.78
N LEU A 74 -27.19 -14.70 -23.05
CA LEU A 74 -28.61 -14.51 -22.82
C LEU A 74 -29.28 -14.42 -24.19
N SER A 75 -30.32 -15.24 -24.38
CA SER A 75 -31.07 -15.46 -25.62
C SER A 75 -31.38 -14.18 -26.42
N PRO A 76 -31.40 -14.25 -27.76
CA PRO A 76 -31.47 -13.07 -28.62
C PRO A 76 -32.87 -12.44 -28.59
N GLN A 77 -32.94 -11.12 -28.34
CA GLN A 77 -34.08 -10.33 -28.78
C GLN A 77 -33.88 -9.94 -30.24
N LEU A 78 -34.84 -10.29 -31.10
CA LEU A 78 -34.85 -9.96 -32.52
C LEU A 78 -34.94 -8.44 -32.72
N GLY A 79 -34.01 -7.89 -33.50
CA GLY A 79 -34.19 -6.60 -34.18
C GLY A 79 -33.12 -5.55 -33.88
N ALA A 80 -31.91 -5.73 -34.38
CA ALA A 80 -30.99 -4.60 -34.61
C ALA A 80 -30.03 -4.92 -35.77
N THR A 81 -29.96 -4.00 -36.73
CA THR A 81 -29.10 -3.98 -37.91
C THR A 81 -27.61 -4.13 -37.58
N PRO A 82 -26.81 -4.86 -38.40
CA PRO A 82 -25.39 -5.03 -38.15
C PRO A 82 -24.62 -3.79 -38.64
N LEU A 83 -24.20 -2.93 -37.71
CA LEU A 83 -23.10 -2.00 -37.95
C LEU A 83 -21.79 -2.77 -37.79
N LEU A 84 -21.01 -2.80 -38.87
CA LEU A 84 -19.68 -3.40 -38.95
C LEU A 84 -18.74 -2.78 -37.90
N SER A 85 -18.53 -3.47 -36.77
CA SER A 85 -17.31 -3.29 -35.97
C SER A 85 -16.19 -4.15 -36.58
N PRO A 86 -14.91 -3.73 -36.52
CA PRO A 86 -13.82 -4.46 -37.15
C PRO A 86 -13.80 -5.90 -36.62
N GLN A 87 -13.70 -6.85 -37.54
CA GLN A 87 -13.60 -8.27 -37.26
C GLN A 87 -12.43 -8.52 -36.29
N ALA A 88 -12.73 -8.74 -35.02
CA ALA A 88 -11.84 -9.46 -34.14
C ALA A 88 -11.80 -10.89 -34.69
N ILE A 89 -10.71 -11.23 -35.39
CA ILE A 89 -10.45 -12.60 -35.82
C ILE A 89 -10.19 -13.41 -34.54
N GLN A 90 -11.25 -13.89 -33.91
CA GLN A 90 -11.22 -14.71 -32.71
C GLN A 90 -11.15 -16.17 -33.15
N ASN A 91 -10.05 -16.87 -32.84
CA ASN A 91 -9.89 -18.27 -33.23
C ASN A 91 -9.47 -19.14 -32.04
N PRO A 92 -10.39 -19.45 -31.12
CA PRO A 92 -10.08 -20.21 -29.91
C PRO A 92 -9.68 -21.66 -30.21
N GLY A 93 -9.81 -22.14 -31.46
CA GLY A 93 -9.31 -23.45 -31.90
C GLY A 93 -7.88 -23.43 -32.44
N ASP A 94 -7.27 -22.25 -32.64
CA ASP A 94 -5.91 -22.14 -33.17
C ASP A 94 -4.87 -22.38 -32.08
N LEU A 95 -4.23 -23.56 -32.13
CA LEU A 95 -3.19 -23.96 -31.18
C LEU A 95 -2.00 -23.00 -31.18
N ARG A 96 -1.64 -22.38 -32.31
CA ARG A 96 -0.49 -21.47 -32.39
C ARG A 96 -0.76 -20.17 -31.65
N LEU A 97 -1.98 -19.63 -31.76
CA LEU A 97 -2.39 -18.44 -31.02
C LEU A 97 -2.46 -18.73 -29.53
N GLN A 98 -2.99 -19.90 -29.15
CA GLN A 98 -3.02 -20.31 -27.74
C GLN A 98 -1.61 -20.45 -27.14
N GLU A 99 -0.69 -21.09 -27.86
CA GLU A 99 0.70 -21.26 -27.44
C GLU A 99 1.40 -19.90 -27.30
N ARG A 100 1.25 -19.00 -28.27
CA ARG A 100 1.82 -17.66 -28.21
C ARG A 100 1.30 -16.85 -27.01
N ALA A 101 -0.01 -16.87 -26.77
CA ALA A 101 -0.60 -16.20 -25.60
C ALA A 101 -0.14 -16.83 -24.29
N TRP A 102 0.02 -18.15 -24.25
CA TRP A 102 0.56 -18.87 -23.09
C TRP A 102 2.02 -18.48 -22.81
N SER A 103 2.88 -18.52 -23.83
CA SER A 103 4.29 -18.13 -23.73
C SER A 103 4.48 -16.67 -23.31
N ALA A 104 3.58 -15.77 -23.72
CA ALA A 104 3.59 -14.37 -23.30
C ALA A 104 3.13 -14.17 -21.84
N VAL A 105 2.07 -14.87 -21.42
CA VAL A 105 1.47 -14.64 -20.10
C VAL A 105 2.24 -15.33 -18.96
N CYS A 106 2.87 -16.48 -19.20
CA CYS A 106 3.61 -17.22 -18.17
C CYS A 106 4.68 -16.40 -17.43
N PRO A 107 5.64 -15.73 -18.10
CA PRO A 107 6.65 -14.91 -17.40
C PRO A 107 6.03 -13.73 -16.67
N LEU A 108 4.90 -13.20 -17.15
CA LEU A 108 4.17 -12.15 -16.47
C LEU A 108 3.52 -12.66 -15.18
N VAL A 109 2.93 -13.86 -15.18
CA VAL A 109 2.38 -14.48 -13.98
C VAL A 109 3.47 -14.83 -12.97
N ALA A 110 4.67 -15.21 -13.41
CA ALA A 110 5.83 -15.39 -12.53
C ALA A 110 6.18 -14.08 -11.78
N LYS A 111 6.17 -12.93 -12.47
CA LYS A 111 6.30 -11.61 -11.82
C LYS A 111 5.17 -11.34 -10.83
N LEU A 112 3.93 -11.63 -11.20
CA LEU A 112 2.79 -11.45 -10.28
C LEU A 112 2.91 -12.33 -9.03
N LYS A 113 3.38 -13.58 -9.18
CA LYS A 113 3.66 -14.46 -8.05
C LYS A 113 4.73 -13.83 -7.14
N ARG A 114 5.84 -13.36 -7.72
CA ARG A 114 6.90 -12.68 -6.96
C ARG A 114 6.39 -11.46 -6.19
N PHE A 115 5.56 -10.62 -6.80
CA PHE A 115 5.01 -9.44 -6.12
C PHE A 115 4.11 -9.83 -4.94
N TYR A 116 3.27 -10.86 -5.11
CA TYR A 116 2.45 -11.38 -4.03
C TYR A 116 3.33 -11.96 -2.90
N GLU A 117 4.34 -12.76 -3.21
CA GLU A 117 5.27 -13.32 -2.22
C GLU A 117 6.07 -12.21 -1.50
N PHE A 118 6.45 -11.15 -2.22
CA PHE A 118 7.09 -9.99 -1.63
C PHE A 118 6.17 -9.29 -0.61
N SER A 119 4.86 -9.22 -0.86
CA SER A 119 3.90 -8.66 0.10
C SER A 119 3.90 -9.39 1.45
N LEU A 120 4.12 -10.73 1.43
CA LEU A 120 4.22 -11.53 2.65
C LEU A 120 5.52 -11.23 3.42
N ARG A 121 6.62 -10.94 2.72
CA ARG A 121 7.88 -10.50 3.34
C ARG A 121 7.75 -9.11 3.94
N LEU A 122 7.02 -8.22 3.25
CA LEU A 122 6.72 -6.88 3.73
C LEU A 122 5.86 -6.89 5.00
N GLU A 123 4.86 -7.79 5.09
CA GLU A 123 4.09 -8.04 6.32
C GLU A 123 5.01 -8.39 7.51
N ASN A 124 5.96 -9.31 7.30
CA ASN A 124 6.89 -9.71 8.35
C ASN A 124 7.85 -8.59 8.75
N ALA A 125 8.36 -7.81 7.79
CA ALA A 125 9.21 -6.66 8.06
C ALA A 125 8.47 -5.59 8.87
N LEU A 126 7.22 -5.28 8.49
CA LEU A 126 6.35 -4.37 9.24
C LEU A 126 6.14 -4.86 10.68
N ARG A 127 5.88 -6.16 10.86
CA ARG A 127 5.71 -6.75 12.19
C ARG A 127 6.96 -6.53 13.06
N SER A 128 8.17 -6.79 12.55
CA SER A 128 9.41 -6.57 13.29
C SER A 128 9.58 -5.09 13.71
N LEU A 129 9.20 -4.15 12.84
CA LEU A 129 9.25 -2.72 13.16
C LEU A 129 8.22 -2.34 14.23
N LEU A 130 6.99 -2.84 14.13
CA LEU A 130 5.95 -2.60 15.12
C LEU A 130 6.39 -3.15 16.49
N GLU A 131 6.95 -4.36 16.54
CA GLU A 131 7.48 -4.95 17.77
C GLU A 131 8.55 -4.06 18.40
N ALA A 132 9.50 -3.53 17.62
CA ALA A 132 10.57 -2.67 18.12
C ALA A 132 10.07 -1.29 18.57
N LEU A 133 9.18 -0.66 17.79
CA LEU A 133 8.74 0.73 17.99
C LEU A 133 7.57 0.88 18.99
N THR A 134 7.04 -0.23 19.51
CA THR A 134 5.93 -0.23 20.46
C THR A 134 6.23 -1.02 21.73
N CYS A 135 7.46 -1.49 21.92
CA CYS A 135 7.78 -2.33 23.08
C CYS A 135 7.86 -1.53 24.40
N PRO A 136 7.36 -2.08 25.53
CA PRO A 136 7.58 -1.44 26.81
C PRO A 136 9.08 -1.40 27.17
N PRO A 137 9.54 -0.45 28.00
CA PRO A 137 8.73 0.47 28.82
C PRO A 137 8.54 1.87 28.21
N TYR A 138 8.97 2.13 26.98
CA TYR A 138 9.00 3.48 26.43
C TYR A 138 7.71 3.79 25.66
N PRO A 139 7.20 5.05 25.73
CA PRO A 139 6.08 5.45 24.90
C PRO A 139 6.51 5.62 23.43
N PRO A 140 5.58 5.54 22.47
CA PRO A 140 5.90 5.61 21.04
C PRO A 140 6.65 6.88 20.61
N THR A 141 6.37 8.03 21.24
CA THR A 141 7.11 9.27 21.02
C THR A 141 8.60 9.14 21.31
N GLN A 142 8.95 8.44 22.40
CA GLN A 142 10.35 8.22 22.77
C GLN A 142 11.00 7.18 21.84
N HIS A 143 10.24 6.18 21.39
CA HIS A 143 10.74 5.23 20.40
C HIS A 143 11.11 5.92 19.09
N LEU A 144 10.22 6.74 18.56
CA LEU A 144 10.46 7.47 17.32
C LEU A 144 11.60 8.49 17.43
N GLU A 145 11.84 9.07 18.61
CA GLU A 145 12.97 9.96 18.85
C GLU A 145 14.31 9.21 18.87
N ARG A 146 14.34 8.00 19.45
CA ARG A 146 15.55 7.21 19.67
C ARG A 146 15.90 6.28 18.52
N GLU A 147 14.92 5.53 18.03
CA GLU A 147 15.07 4.53 16.97
C GLU A 147 14.73 5.13 15.59
N GLN A 148 15.46 6.18 15.25
CA GLN A 148 15.27 6.96 14.01
C GLN A 148 15.46 6.12 12.75
N ALA A 149 16.37 5.14 12.77
CA ALA A 149 16.63 4.30 11.61
C ALA A 149 15.48 3.31 11.37
N LEU A 150 14.90 2.75 12.43
CA LEU A 150 13.69 1.93 12.31
C LEU A 150 12.46 2.75 11.90
N ALA A 151 12.32 3.97 12.43
CA ALA A 151 11.27 4.89 11.99
C ALA A 151 11.40 5.24 10.49
N LYS A 152 12.62 5.44 10.01
CA LYS A 152 12.92 5.62 8.58
C LYS A 152 12.56 4.37 7.76
N GLN A 153 12.90 3.16 8.21
CA GLN A 153 12.51 1.94 7.51
C GLN A 153 11.00 1.72 7.45
N PHE A 154 10.27 2.09 8.52
CA PHE A 154 8.81 2.06 8.49
C PHE A 154 8.27 3.01 7.42
N ALA A 155 8.82 4.22 7.36
CA ALA A 155 8.51 5.18 6.31
C ALA A 155 8.81 4.65 4.89
N GLU A 156 9.93 3.95 4.70
CA GLU A 156 10.33 3.34 3.42
C GLU A 156 9.38 2.19 3.00
N ILE A 157 8.93 1.36 3.94
CA ILE A 157 7.89 0.34 3.69
C ILE A 157 6.60 0.99 3.18
N LEU A 158 6.15 2.07 3.82
CA LEU A 158 4.93 2.78 3.43
C LEU A 158 5.09 3.46 2.07
N HIS A 159 6.26 4.03 1.81
CA HIS A 159 6.57 4.64 0.53
C HIS A 159 6.51 3.62 -0.63
N PHE A 160 7.14 2.45 -0.46
CA PHE A 160 7.03 1.36 -1.42
C PHE A 160 5.58 0.95 -1.62
N THR A 161 4.84 0.77 -0.52
CA THR A 161 3.45 0.30 -0.53
C THR A 161 2.55 1.19 -1.38
N LEU A 162 2.58 2.50 -1.14
CA LEU A 162 1.79 3.45 -1.91
C LEU A 162 2.24 3.51 -3.38
N SER A 163 3.55 3.49 -3.63
CA SER A 163 4.09 3.53 -5.00
C SER A 163 3.70 2.29 -5.82
N PHE A 164 3.74 1.11 -5.20
CA PHE A 164 3.30 -0.13 -5.84
C PHE A 164 1.82 -0.06 -6.19
N ASP A 165 0.99 0.37 -5.23
CA ASP A 165 -0.46 0.41 -5.41
C ASP A 165 -0.88 1.46 -6.47
N GLU A 166 -0.22 2.61 -6.55
CA GLU A 166 -0.42 3.60 -7.62
C GLU A 166 -0.16 3.02 -9.02
N LEU A 167 0.96 2.30 -9.18
CA LEU A 167 1.30 1.63 -10.45
C LEU A 167 0.31 0.51 -10.78
N LYS A 168 -0.11 -0.27 -9.77
CA LYS A 168 -1.08 -1.34 -9.96
C LYS A 168 -2.44 -0.80 -10.38
N MET A 169 -2.92 0.27 -9.74
CA MET A 169 -4.24 0.87 -10.03
C MET A 169 -4.34 1.38 -11.47
N THR A 170 -3.24 1.83 -12.06
CA THR A 170 -3.20 2.34 -13.43
C THR A 170 -2.95 1.25 -14.49
N ASN A 171 -2.74 -0.01 -14.09
CA ASN A 171 -2.43 -1.11 -14.99
C ASN A 171 -3.51 -2.23 -14.96
N PRO A 172 -4.56 -2.14 -15.80
CA PRO A 172 -5.60 -3.16 -15.86
C PRO A 172 -5.13 -4.51 -16.43
N ALA A 173 -3.97 -4.58 -17.08
CA ALA A 173 -3.46 -5.82 -17.66
C ALA A 173 -3.16 -6.87 -16.58
N ILE A 174 -2.73 -6.46 -15.38
CA ILE A 174 -2.39 -7.34 -14.26
C ILE A 174 -3.52 -8.34 -13.95
N GLN A 175 -4.75 -7.84 -13.78
CA GLN A 175 -5.90 -8.69 -13.46
C GLN A 175 -6.35 -9.53 -14.67
N ASN A 176 -6.27 -8.96 -15.88
CA ASN A 176 -6.67 -9.64 -17.11
C ASN A 176 -5.77 -10.84 -17.43
N ASP A 177 -4.46 -10.63 -17.35
CA ASP A 177 -3.45 -11.64 -17.62
C ASP A 177 -3.55 -12.80 -16.63
N PHE A 178 -3.67 -12.47 -15.33
CA PHE A 178 -3.83 -13.50 -14.31
C PHE A 178 -5.15 -14.27 -14.44
N SER A 179 -6.24 -13.58 -14.79
CA SER A 179 -7.54 -14.22 -15.05
C SER A 179 -7.51 -15.11 -16.30
N TYR A 180 -6.76 -14.74 -17.34
CA TYR A 180 -6.52 -15.60 -18.50
C TYR A 180 -5.72 -16.85 -18.10
N TYR A 181 -4.59 -16.68 -17.42
CA TYR A 181 -3.74 -17.78 -16.95
C TYR A 181 -4.53 -18.82 -16.15
N ARG A 182 -5.34 -18.38 -15.17
CA ARG A 182 -6.18 -19.28 -14.35
C ARG A 182 -7.19 -20.07 -15.18
N ARG A 183 -7.86 -19.42 -16.14
CA ARG A 183 -8.83 -20.09 -17.03
C ARG A 183 -8.14 -21.14 -17.91
N THR A 184 -6.96 -20.83 -18.42
CA THR A 184 -6.19 -21.74 -19.29
C THR A 184 -5.71 -22.98 -18.52
N ILE A 185 -5.18 -22.82 -17.31
CA ILE A 185 -4.81 -23.96 -16.45
C ILE A 185 -6.01 -24.83 -16.13
N SER A 186 -7.13 -24.21 -15.72
CA SER A 186 -8.34 -24.95 -15.36
C SER A 186 -8.85 -25.78 -16.55
N ARG A 187 -8.82 -25.23 -17.77
CA ARG A 187 -9.22 -25.94 -19.00
C ARG A 187 -8.27 -27.09 -19.34
N ASN A 188 -6.96 -26.87 -19.23
CA ASN A 188 -5.95 -27.90 -19.56
C ASN A 188 -6.03 -29.10 -18.60
N ARG A 189 -6.31 -28.85 -17.32
CA ARG A 189 -6.52 -29.90 -16.31
C ARG A 189 -7.75 -30.76 -16.61
N ILE A 190 -8.84 -30.17 -17.08
CA ILE A 190 -10.06 -30.91 -17.46
C ILE A 190 -9.81 -31.80 -18.69
N ASN A 191 -8.95 -31.36 -19.60
CA ASN A 191 -8.64 -32.08 -20.84
C ASN A 191 -7.56 -33.17 -20.66
N ASN A 192 -7.10 -33.47 -19.43
CA ASN A 192 -6.02 -34.42 -19.13
C ASN A 192 -4.74 -34.20 -19.96
N LEU A 193 -4.50 -32.97 -20.43
CA LEU A 193 -3.23 -32.58 -21.03
C LEU A 193 -2.28 -32.39 -19.85
N GLN A 194 -1.54 -33.45 -19.51
CA GLN A 194 -0.57 -33.50 -18.40
C GLN A 194 0.56 -32.49 -18.63
N LEU A 195 0.31 -31.22 -18.27
CA LEU A 195 1.32 -30.17 -18.04
C LEU A 195 1.57 -29.96 -16.54
N ASP A 196 1.13 -30.92 -15.70
CA ASP A 196 1.13 -30.84 -14.23
C ASP A 196 2.52 -30.73 -13.59
N ALA A 197 3.62 -30.78 -14.36
CA ALA A 197 4.97 -30.70 -13.82
C ALA A 197 5.59 -29.29 -13.80
N GLU A 198 4.99 -28.28 -14.45
CA GLU A 198 5.65 -26.96 -14.64
C GLU A 198 4.80 -25.73 -14.26
N SER A 199 3.58 -25.89 -13.72
CA SER A 199 2.83 -24.73 -13.24
C SER A 199 3.44 -24.17 -11.96
N GLU A 200 4.18 -23.07 -12.08
CA GLU A 200 4.80 -22.36 -10.94
C GLU A 200 3.78 -21.93 -9.86
N VAL A 201 2.50 -21.83 -10.21
CA VAL A 201 1.41 -21.42 -9.31
C VAL A 201 0.44 -22.58 -9.12
N ASN A 202 0.32 -23.08 -7.88
CA ASN A 202 -0.70 -24.07 -7.53
C ASN A 202 -2.09 -23.42 -7.32
N ASN A 203 -3.16 -24.22 -7.24
CA ASN A 203 -4.53 -23.69 -7.16
C ASN A 203 -4.80 -22.85 -5.90
N GLU A 204 -4.20 -23.19 -4.77
CA GLU A 204 -4.35 -22.44 -3.52
C GLU A 204 -3.69 -21.06 -3.62
N MET A 205 -2.44 -21.03 -4.08
CA MET A 205 -1.70 -19.80 -4.37
C MET A 205 -2.46 -18.93 -5.37
N ALA A 206 -3.00 -19.54 -6.43
CA ALA A 206 -3.76 -18.81 -7.43
C ALA A 206 -5.01 -18.12 -6.86
N ASN A 207 -5.69 -18.74 -5.90
CA ASN A 207 -6.84 -18.14 -5.23
C ASN A 207 -6.41 -16.96 -4.34
N ARG A 208 -5.33 -17.10 -3.57
CA ARG A 208 -4.80 -16.02 -2.72
C ARG A 208 -4.32 -14.82 -3.55
N MET A 209 -3.57 -15.08 -4.62
CA MET A 209 -3.15 -14.05 -5.58
C MET A 209 -4.35 -13.36 -6.24
N SER A 210 -5.43 -14.09 -6.55
CA SER A 210 -6.62 -13.49 -7.15
C SER A 210 -7.28 -12.49 -6.21
N LEU A 211 -7.40 -12.84 -4.92
CA LEU A 211 -7.93 -11.93 -3.91
C LEU A 211 -7.01 -10.73 -3.72
N PHE A 212 -5.69 -10.96 -3.68
CA PHE A 212 -4.70 -9.88 -3.62
C PHE A 212 -4.88 -8.88 -4.77
N TYR A 213 -4.88 -9.33 -6.03
CA TYR A 213 -4.99 -8.42 -7.17
C TYR A 213 -6.37 -7.83 -7.42
N ALA A 214 -7.43 -8.39 -6.82
CA ALA A 214 -8.77 -7.82 -6.87
C ALA A 214 -8.86 -6.52 -6.05
N GLU A 215 -8.08 -6.38 -4.98
CA GLU A 215 -8.03 -5.17 -4.16
C GLU A 215 -7.44 -4.00 -4.95
N ALA A 216 -8.01 -2.79 -4.82
CA ALA A 216 -7.47 -1.60 -5.48
C ALA A 216 -6.03 -1.31 -5.03
N THR A 217 -5.77 -1.47 -3.73
CA THR A 217 -4.51 -1.18 -3.04
C THR A 217 -3.98 -2.43 -2.33
N PRO A 218 -3.47 -3.41 -3.09
CA PRO A 218 -3.13 -4.73 -2.56
C PRO A 218 -2.05 -4.70 -1.48
N MET A 219 -0.98 -3.91 -1.63
CA MET A 219 0.08 -3.84 -0.63
C MET A 219 -0.43 -3.15 0.64
N LEU A 220 -1.17 -2.05 0.51
CA LEU A 220 -1.72 -1.34 1.66
C LEU A 220 -2.77 -2.16 2.41
N LYS A 221 -3.56 -2.96 1.70
CA LYS A 221 -4.48 -3.92 2.32
C LYS A 221 -3.72 -4.99 3.12
N THR A 222 -2.62 -5.52 2.57
CA THR A 222 -1.74 -6.45 3.29
C THR A 222 -1.19 -5.81 4.57
N LEU A 223 -0.64 -4.59 4.50
CA LEU A 223 -0.11 -3.92 5.68
C LEU A 223 -1.21 -3.60 6.72
N SER A 224 -2.38 -3.16 6.28
CA SER A 224 -3.51 -2.87 7.18
C SER A 224 -3.97 -4.12 7.94
N ASN A 225 -4.04 -5.26 7.24
CA ASN A 225 -4.36 -6.54 7.85
C ASN A 225 -3.25 -7.00 8.80
N ALA A 226 -1.98 -6.82 8.42
CA ALA A 226 -0.82 -7.15 9.24
C ALA A 226 -0.81 -6.36 10.56
N THR A 227 -1.03 -5.04 10.51
CA THR A 227 -1.10 -4.19 11.71
C THR A 227 -2.29 -4.57 12.59
N THR A 228 -3.46 -4.82 11.99
CA THR A 228 -4.64 -5.28 12.74
C THR A 228 -4.36 -6.62 13.44
N LYS A 229 -3.73 -7.54 12.74
CA LYS A 229 -3.32 -8.85 13.26
C LYS A 229 -2.30 -8.70 14.39
N PHE A 230 -1.29 -7.85 14.23
CA PHE A 230 -0.27 -7.55 15.24
C PHE A 230 -0.91 -7.12 16.57
N VAL A 231 -1.83 -6.15 16.53
CA VAL A 231 -2.56 -5.69 17.72
C VAL A 231 -3.40 -6.83 18.34
N SER A 232 -4.04 -7.65 17.51
CA SER A 232 -4.89 -8.75 18.01
C SER A 232 -4.10 -9.91 18.64
N GLU A 233 -2.88 -10.18 18.16
CA GLU A 233 -2.01 -11.25 18.63
C GLU A 233 -1.26 -10.84 19.92
N ASN A 234 -0.90 -9.55 20.06
CA ASN A 234 -0.14 -9.04 21.20
C ASN A 234 -1.03 -8.48 22.30
N LYS A 235 -1.87 -9.33 22.92
CA LYS A 235 -2.87 -8.93 23.93
C LYS A 235 -2.29 -8.25 25.17
N THR A 236 -0.99 -8.43 25.45
CA THR A 236 -0.29 -7.79 26.57
C THR A 236 0.17 -6.37 26.24
N LEU A 237 0.23 -6.02 24.95
CA LEU A 237 0.56 -4.70 24.47
C LEU A 237 -0.75 -3.90 24.31
N PRO A 238 -0.88 -2.73 24.98
CA PRO A 238 -1.98 -1.82 24.73
C PRO A 238 -2.11 -1.47 23.23
N ILE A 239 -3.33 -1.56 22.68
CA ILE A 239 -3.61 -1.09 21.31
C ILE A 239 -3.16 0.36 21.11
N GLU A 240 -3.27 1.15 22.18
CA GLU A 240 -2.86 2.56 22.23
C GLU A 240 -1.41 2.73 21.83
N ASP A 241 -0.48 1.85 22.19
CA ASP A 241 0.94 2.00 21.84
C ASP A 241 1.15 1.92 20.32
N THR A 242 0.43 1.02 19.63
CA THR A 242 0.48 0.92 18.17
C THR A 242 -0.20 2.12 17.51
N THR A 243 -1.41 2.49 17.95
CA THR A 243 -2.13 3.61 17.33
C THR A 243 -1.47 4.95 17.64
N ASP A 244 -0.85 5.09 18.80
CA ASP A 244 -0.10 6.28 19.19
C ASP A 244 1.19 6.39 18.41
N CYS A 245 1.89 5.30 18.14
CA CYS A 245 3.03 5.28 17.21
C CYS A 245 2.63 5.84 15.83
N LEU A 246 1.54 5.33 15.24
CA LEU A 246 1.06 5.77 13.93
C LEU A 246 0.63 7.24 13.93
N SER A 247 -0.14 7.67 14.95
CA SER A 247 -0.59 9.06 15.07
C SER A 247 0.56 10.03 15.33
N THR A 248 1.58 9.60 16.08
CA THR A 248 2.79 10.38 16.35
C THR A 248 3.60 10.55 15.08
N MET A 249 3.82 9.49 14.30
CA MET A 249 4.45 9.61 12.97
C MET A 249 3.68 10.57 12.06
N ALA A 250 2.35 10.48 12.04
CA ALA A 250 1.50 11.37 11.24
C ALA A 250 1.68 12.84 11.66
N CYS A 251 1.66 13.09 12.98
CA CYS A 251 1.84 14.42 13.54
C CYS A 251 3.24 14.97 13.26
N VAL A 252 4.30 14.17 13.44
CA VAL A 252 5.68 14.61 13.18
C VAL A 252 5.85 14.93 11.69
N CYS A 253 5.36 14.09 10.78
CA CYS A 253 5.40 14.39 9.35
C CYS A 253 4.68 15.71 9.02
N ARG A 254 3.47 15.91 9.56
CA ARG A 254 2.72 17.16 9.39
C ARG A 254 3.51 18.37 9.90
N VAL A 255 4.04 18.30 11.13
CA VAL A 255 4.83 19.37 11.75
C VAL A 255 6.10 19.67 10.96
N MET A 256 6.81 18.65 10.48
CA MET A 256 7.98 18.83 9.62
C MET A 256 7.66 19.54 8.30
N LEU A 257 6.45 19.34 7.77
CA LEU A 257 5.99 19.92 6.50
C LEU A 257 5.44 21.35 6.66
N GLU A 258 4.81 21.66 7.80
CA GLU A 258 4.19 22.97 8.09
C GLU A 258 5.18 23.98 8.68
N THR A 259 6.10 23.53 9.54
CA THR A 259 7.03 24.41 10.26
C THR A 259 8.20 24.80 9.36
N PRO A 260 8.39 26.09 9.01
CA PRO A 260 9.45 26.53 8.11
C PRO A 260 10.86 26.08 8.53
N GLU A 261 11.14 26.07 9.83
CA GLU A 261 12.45 25.70 10.41
C GLU A 261 12.76 24.21 10.25
N TYR A 262 11.75 23.33 10.25
CA TYR A 262 11.94 21.92 9.94
C TYR A 262 11.91 21.68 8.44
N ARG A 263 11.02 22.37 7.73
CA ARG A 263 10.92 22.27 6.27
C ARG A 263 12.22 22.65 5.59
N SER A 264 12.95 23.63 6.11
CA SER A 264 14.27 24.04 5.59
C SER A 264 15.40 23.04 5.85
N ARG A 265 15.17 22.00 6.68
CA ARG A 265 16.16 20.94 6.93
C ARG A 265 16.17 19.88 5.84
N PHE A 266 15.07 19.72 5.10
CA PHE A 266 15.04 18.81 3.95
C PHE A 266 15.93 19.36 2.85
N THR A 267 16.90 18.57 2.40
CA THR A 267 17.86 19.00 1.38
C THR A 267 17.30 18.86 -0.03
N ASN A 268 16.29 18.00 -0.22
CA ASN A 268 15.73 17.72 -1.53
C ASN A 268 14.19 17.64 -1.52
N THR A 269 13.60 17.98 -2.66
CA THR A 269 12.14 17.98 -2.86
C THR A 269 11.54 16.58 -2.80
N GLU A 270 12.33 15.55 -3.10
CA GLU A 270 11.89 14.15 -3.06
C GLU A 270 11.61 13.71 -1.61
N THR A 271 12.43 14.11 -0.63
CA THR A 271 12.21 13.84 0.79
C THR A 271 10.96 14.54 1.30
N LEU A 272 10.62 15.74 0.79
CA LEU A 272 9.35 16.40 1.13
C LEU A 272 8.15 15.58 0.65
N LEU A 273 8.19 15.07 -0.58
CA LEU A 273 7.12 14.22 -1.11
C LEU A 273 7.09 12.85 -0.43
N PHE A 274 8.25 12.31 -0.03
CA PHE A 274 8.36 11.12 0.78
C PHE A 274 7.68 11.32 2.14
N CYS A 275 7.98 12.41 2.84
CA CYS A 275 7.33 12.77 4.11
C CYS A 275 5.79 12.86 3.97
N MET A 276 5.28 13.44 2.88
CA MET A 276 3.83 13.47 2.62
C MET A 276 3.24 12.08 2.39
N ARG A 277 3.93 11.22 1.64
CA ARG A 277 3.53 9.81 1.43
C ARG A 277 3.48 9.05 2.76
N VAL A 278 4.50 9.21 3.58
CA VAL A 278 4.57 8.59 4.91
C VAL A 278 3.39 9.04 5.76
N MET A 279 3.16 10.36 5.84
CA MET A 279 2.01 10.94 6.57
C MET A 279 0.69 10.28 6.15
N VAL A 280 0.41 10.21 4.84
CA VAL A 280 -0.81 9.60 4.32
C VAL A 280 -0.87 8.10 4.58
N GLY A 281 0.25 7.38 4.42
CA GLY A 281 0.36 5.96 4.70
C GLY A 281 0.01 5.62 6.16
N VAL A 282 0.60 6.33 7.13
CA VAL A 282 0.30 6.10 8.56
C VAL A 282 -1.12 6.54 8.94
N ILE A 283 -1.68 7.57 8.30
CA ILE A 283 -3.09 7.97 8.50
C ILE A 283 -4.02 6.84 8.08
N ILE A 284 -3.79 6.24 6.92
CA ILE A 284 -4.62 5.14 6.43
C ILE A 284 -4.47 3.92 7.34
N LEU A 285 -3.25 3.54 7.73
CA LEU A 285 -3.05 2.44 8.69
C LEU A 285 -3.76 2.71 10.02
N TYR A 286 -3.64 3.91 10.57
CA TYR A 286 -4.33 4.29 11.80
C TYR A 286 -5.84 4.16 11.63
N ASP A 287 -6.40 4.61 10.50
CA ASP A 287 -7.82 4.54 10.23
C ASP A 287 -8.35 3.10 10.17
N HIS A 288 -7.55 2.14 9.70
CA HIS A 288 -7.96 0.73 9.68
C HIS A 288 -7.87 0.05 11.04
N VAL A 289 -6.92 0.47 11.89
CA VAL A 289 -6.57 -0.20 13.15
C VAL A 289 -7.27 0.42 14.37
N HIS A 290 -7.39 1.74 14.42
CA HIS A 290 -7.98 2.43 15.56
C HIS A 290 -9.50 2.22 15.60
N PRO A 291 -10.11 1.90 16.76
CA PRO A 291 -11.52 1.49 16.84
C PRO A 291 -12.53 2.49 16.28
N VAL A 292 -12.24 3.79 16.37
CA VAL A 292 -13.10 4.87 15.85
C VAL A 292 -12.55 5.54 14.59
N GLY A 293 -11.43 5.04 14.05
CA GLY A 293 -10.78 5.59 12.86
C GLY A 293 -10.05 6.92 13.06
N ALA A 294 -9.50 7.44 11.96
CA ALA A 294 -8.74 8.69 11.87
C ALA A 294 -9.64 9.94 11.78
N PHE A 295 -10.93 9.76 11.51
CA PHE A 295 -11.85 10.86 11.20
C PHE A 295 -12.77 11.27 12.35
N ALA A 296 -12.83 10.47 13.41
CA ALA A 296 -13.59 10.78 14.61
C ALA A 296 -12.98 11.98 15.36
N LYS A 297 -13.83 12.75 16.07
CA LYS A 297 -13.38 13.90 16.86
C LYS A 297 -12.39 13.55 17.98
N THR A 298 -12.42 12.29 18.44
CA THR A 298 -11.53 11.75 19.47
C THR A 298 -10.25 11.15 18.89
N SER A 299 -10.06 11.18 17.56
CA SER A 299 -8.81 10.75 16.95
C SER A 299 -7.65 11.66 17.36
N LYS A 300 -6.46 11.08 17.50
CA LYS A 300 -5.21 11.82 17.74
C LYS A 300 -4.63 12.45 16.46
N ILE A 301 -5.22 12.17 15.30
CA ILE A 301 -4.76 12.71 14.01
C ILE A 301 -5.50 14.00 13.70
N ASP A 302 -4.76 15.10 13.54
CA ASP A 302 -5.29 16.34 12.98
C ASP A 302 -5.50 16.20 11.47
N MET A 303 -6.64 15.61 11.11
CA MET A 303 -6.94 15.35 9.72
C MET A 303 -7.12 16.63 8.89
N LYS A 304 -7.54 17.74 9.50
CA LYS A 304 -7.68 19.00 8.76
C LYS A 304 -6.30 19.57 8.41
N GLY A 305 -5.38 19.60 9.38
CA GLY A 305 -3.99 20.04 9.15
C GLY A 305 -3.30 19.17 8.10
N CYS A 306 -3.37 17.85 8.23
CA CYS A 306 -2.79 16.93 7.26
C CYS A 306 -3.32 17.13 5.82
N ILE A 307 -4.64 17.29 5.63
CA ILE A 307 -5.20 17.56 4.29
C ILE A 307 -4.75 18.93 3.77
N LYS A 308 -4.69 19.94 4.65
CA LYS A 308 -4.24 21.28 4.27
C LYS A 308 -2.81 21.25 3.74
N VAL A 309 -1.89 20.56 4.41
CA VAL A 309 -0.50 20.40 3.96
C VAL A 309 -0.41 19.84 2.54
N LEU A 310 -1.25 18.85 2.21
CA LEU A 310 -1.29 18.25 0.88
C LEU A 310 -1.87 19.21 -0.17
N LYS A 311 -2.90 19.98 0.18
CA LYS A 311 -3.54 20.98 -0.70
C LYS A 311 -2.68 22.22 -0.93
N ASP A 312 -1.77 22.53 -0.02
CA ASP A 312 -0.82 23.64 -0.16
C ASP A 312 0.31 23.30 -1.15
N GLN A 313 0.40 22.06 -1.63
CA GLN A 313 1.35 21.65 -2.69
C GLN A 313 0.72 21.75 -4.09
N PRO A 314 1.55 21.81 -5.16
CA PRO A 314 1.05 21.69 -6.53
C PRO A 314 0.23 20.41 -6.71
N SER A 315 -0.97 20.53 -7.29
CA SER A 315 -1.93 19.42 -7.43
C SER A 315 -1.35 18.21 -8.16
N THR A 316 -0.49 18.43 -9.15
CA THR A 316 0.20 17.38 -9.91
C THR A 316 1.03 16.43 -9.03
N SER A 317 1.44 16.88 -7.84
CA SER A 317 2.34 16.14 -6.95
C SER A 317 1.63 15.39 -5.83
N THR A 318 0.42 15.80 -5.44
CA THR A 318 -0.30 15.27 -4.25
C THR A 318 -1.69 14.71 -4.54
N GLU A 319 -2.21 14.81 -5.77
CA GLU A 319 -3.53 14.29 -6.12
C GLU A 319 -3.66 12.78 -5.89
N GLY A 320 -2.60 12.01 -6.17
CA GLY A 320 -2.54 10.58 -5.85
C GLY A 320 -2.74 10.30 -4.37
N LEU A 321 -2.12 11.12 -3.50
CA LEU A 321 -2.23 11.01 -2.05
C LEU A 321 -3.61 11.40 -1.53
N LEU A 322 -4.22 12.44 -2.10
CA LEU A 322 -5.60 12.81 -1.79
C LEU A 322 -6.58 11.71 -2.21
N ASN A 323 -6.36 11.07 -3.37
CA ASN A 323 -7.13 9.91 -3.81
C ASN A 323 -6.95 8.70 -2.91
N ALA A 324 -5.74 8.44 -2.40
CA ALA A 324 -5.51 7.40 -1.41
C ALA A 324 -6.34 7.64 -0.13
N LEU A 325 -6.42 8.89 0.36
CA LEU A 325 -7.30 9.23 1.48
C LEU A 325 -8.80 9.06 1.13
N ARG A 326 -9.22 9.37 -0.10
CA ARG A 326 -10.63 9.26 -0.53
C ARG A 326 -11.12 7.81 -0.64
N TYR A 327 -10.27 6.94 -1.19
CA TYR A 327 -10.70 5.62 -1.64
C TYR A 327 -10.20 4.46 -0.77
N THR A 328 -9.14 4.67 0.01
CA THR A 328 -8.52 3.58 0.79
C THR A 328 -8.80 3.68 2.30
N THR A 329 -9.35 4.79 2.76
CA THR A 329 -9.76 4.93 4.16
C THR A 329 -11.07 4.18 4.43
N ARG A 330 -11.22 3.72 5.68
CA ARG A 330 -12.36 2.95 6.17
C ARG A 330 -13.47 3.86 6.70
N HIS A 331 -13.14 4.88 7.47
CA HIS A 331 -14.13 5.66 8.24
C HIS A 331 -14.44 7.03 7.62
N LEU A 332 -13.86 7.40 6.47
CA LEU A 332 -14.17 8.68 5.80
C LEU A 332 -15.67 8.82 5.51
N ASN A 333 -16.33 7.70 5.19
CA ASN A 333 -17.73 7.68 4.80
C ASN A 333 -18.73 7.50 5.95
N ASP A 334 -18.28 7.42 7.20
CA ASP A 334 -19.14 7.25 8.39
C ASP A 334 -19.92 8.52 8.74
N ASP A 335 -21.17 8.37 9.21
CA ASP A 335 -22.03 9.50 9.60
C ASP A 335 -21.42 10.40 10.68
N THR A 336 -20.51 9.85 11.49
CA THR A 336 -19.74 10.56 12.52
C THR A 336 -18.64 11.46 11.96
N THR A 337 -18.22 11.25 10.72
CA THR A 337 -17.14 12.00 10.07
C THR A 337 -17.59 13.40 9.70
N SER A 338 -16.78 14.39 10.12
CA SER A 338 -17.07 15.82 9.94
C SER A 338 -17.32 16.19 8.47
N LYS A 339 -18.45 16.86 8.21
CA LYS A 339 -18.80 17.41 6.88
C LYS A 339 -17.70 18.30 6.31
N GLN A 340 -16.98 19.04 7.16
CA GLN A 340 -15.88 19.89 6.73
C GLN A 340 -14.71 19.06 6.18
N ILE A 341 -14.36 17.94 6.83
CA ILE A 341 -13.28 17.07 6.36
C ILE A 341 -13.67 16.42 5.03
N ARG A 342 -14.92 15.97 4.91
CA ARG A 342 -15.45 15.44 3.64
C ARG A 342 -15.37 16.47 2.52
N ALA A 343 -15.78 17.72 2.78
CA ALA A 343 -15.68 18.80 1.79
C ALA A 343 -14.23 19.14 1.42
N LEU A 344 -13.26 18.92 2.31
CA LEU A 344 -11.84 19.07 1.97
C LEU A 344 -11.33 17.91 1.09
N LEU A 345 -11.98 16.76 1.07
CA LEU A 345 -11.63 15.63 0.21
C LEU A 345 -12.58 15.47 -0.98
N GLN A 346 -13.56 16.36 -1.15
CA GLN A 346 -14.25 16.57 -2.41
C GLN A 346 -13.45 17.55 -3.25
#